data_AF-A0A850QMT5-F1
#
_entry.id   AF-A0A850QMT5-F1
#
_cell.length_a   1.000
_cell.length_b   1.000
_cell.length_c   1.000
_cell.angle_alpha   90.00
_cell.angle_beta   90.00
_cell.angle_gamma   90.00
#
_symmetry.space_group_name_H-M   'P 1'
#
loop_
_entity.id
_entity.type
_entity.pdbx_description
1 polymer ?
#
loop_
_entity_poly.entity_id
_entity_poly.type
_entity_poly.pdbx_seq_one_letter_code
_entity_poly.pdbx_strand_id
1 'polypeptide(L)'
;MSDTPPLKIISGKALSDAQKKDLLHRLARIEGQLRGVQKLIAKADDPADCEGIAQQMSAARKALDRSFVTLLTDSVTTHAGQATTREEMLISSQRLATLLEKFA
;
A
#
# COMPACT_ATOMS: atom_id res chain seq x y z
N MET A 1 -14.46 9.01 -16.06
CA MET A 1 -13.04 9.36 -15.80
C MET A 1 -12.99 9.84 -14.37
N SER A 2 -12.09 9.32 -13.53
CA SER A 2 -11.98 9.77 -12.15
C SER A 2 -11.31 11.14 -12.13
N ASP A 3 -12.10 12.19 -11.89
CA ASP A 3 -11.70 13.61 -11.77
C ASP A 3 -10.83 13.92 -10.54
N THR A 4 -10.09 12.95 -10.02
CA THR A 4 -9.19 13.19 -8.90
C THR A 4 -7.92 13.84 -9.44
N PRO A 5 -7.57 15.06 -9.00
CA PRO A 5 -6.33 15.72 -9.39
C PRO A 5 -5.12 14.82 -9.10
N PRO A 6 -4.07 14.85 -9.94
CA PRO A 6 -2.87 14.07 -9.68
C PRO A 6 -2.28 14.44 -8.31
N LEU A 7 -2.00 13.41 -7.50
CA LEU A 7 -1.41 13.60 -6.18
C LEU A 7 -0.03 14.24 -6.31
N LYS A 8 0.16 15.38 -5.64
CA LYS A 8 1.45 16.04 -5.56
C LYS A 8 2.35 15.30 -4.57
N ILE A 9 3.46 14.75 -5.06
CA ILE A 9 4.48 14.14 -4.21
C ILE A 9 5.28 15.25 -3.51
N ILE A 10 5.30 15.23 -2.18
CA ILE A 10 6.11 16.14 -1.35
C ILE A 10 7.37 15.41 -0.93
N SER A 11 8.54 15.97 -1.25
CA SER A 11 9.84 15.43 -0.81
C SER A 11 9.99 15.54 0.72
N GLY A 12 10.53 14.51 1.35
CA GLY A 12 10.63 14.43 2.81
C GLY A 12 11.40 13.21 3.27
N LYS A 13 11.57 13.07 4.59
CA LYS A 13 12.42 12.03 5.19
C LYS A 13 11.75 10.68 5.40
N ALA A 14 10.41 10.61 5.35
CA ALA A 14 9.67 9.37 5.63
C ALA A 14 9.84 8.30 4.55
N LEU A 15 9.84 8.72 3.27
CA LEU A 15 10.02 7.87 2.10
C LEU A 15 10.68 8.70 1.00
N SER A 16 11.50 8.08 0.16
CA SER A 16 11.99 8.70 -1.07
C SER A 16 10.85 8.93 -2.07
N ASP A 17 11.06 9.84 -3.02
CA ASP A 17 10.05 10.15 -4.03
C ASP A 17 9.81 8.97 -4.99
N ALA A 18 10.83 8.13 -5.19
CA ALA A 18 10.70 6.87 -5.94
C ALA A 18 9.80 5.86 -5.22
N GLN A 19 9.98 5.68 -3.91
CA GLN A 19 9.14 4.78 -3.09
C GLN A 19 7.69 5.26 -3.05
N LYS A 20 7.47 6.58 -2.86
CA LYS A 20 6.11 7.16 -2.94
C LYS A 20 5.47 6.88 -4.29
N LYS A 21 6.20 7.08 -5.39
CA LYS A 21 5.69 6.83 -6.74
C LYS A 21 5.32 5.35 -6.95
N ASP A 22 6.16 4.41 -6.49
CA ASP A 22 5.88 2.98 -6.61
C ASP A 22 4.62 2.58 -5.82
N LEU A 23 4.52 3.01 -4.55
CA LEU A 23 3.35 2.75 -3.70
C LEU A 23 2.07 3.32 -4.32
N LEU A 24 2.10 4.56 -4.81
CA LEU A 24 0.95 5.18 -5.48
C LEU A 24 0.53 4.43 -6.75
N HIS A 25 1.49 3.94 -7.55
CA HIS A 25 1.18 3.11 -8.71
C HIS A 25 0.53 1.77 -8.33
N ARG A 26 0.97 1.14 -7.24
CA ARG A 26 0.34 -0.09 -6.73
C ARG A 26 -1.09 0.17 -6.28
N LEU A 27 -1.30 1.25 -5.53
CA LEU A 27 -2.64 1.65 -5.08
C LEU A 27 -3.57 1.96 -6.26
N ALA A 28 -3.10 2.64 -7.30
CA ALA A 28 -3.88 2.90 -8.50
C ALA A 28 -4.33 1.60 -9.20
N ARG A 29 -3.49 0.56 -9.21
CA ARG A 29 -3.86 -0.78 -9.72
C ARG A 29 -4.94 -1.43 -8.85
N ILE A 30 -4.77 -1.40 -7.52
CA ILE A 30 -5.75 -1.93 -6.57
C ILE A 30 -7.10 -1.23 -6.72
N GLU A 31 -7.10 0.09 -6.89
CA GLU A 31 -8.31 0.86 -7.17
C GLU A 31 -8.98 0.43 -8.48
N GLY A 32 -8.20 0.13 -9.51
CA GLY A 32 -8.67 -0.52 -10.75
C GLY A 32 -9.36 -1.86 -10.49
N GLN A 33 -8.77 -2.71 -9.64
CA GLN A 33 -9.37 -3.99 -9.24
C GLN A 33 -10.68 -3.78 -8.49
N LEU A 34 -10.75 -2.82 -7.54
CA LEU A 34 -11.96 -2.52 -6.79
C LEU A 34 -13.09 -2.02 -7.70
N ARG A 35 -12.78 -1.17 -8.68
CA ARG A 35 -13.76 -0.78 -9.72
C ARG A 35 -14.23 -1.97 -10.55
N GLY A 36 -13.33 -2.92 -10.86
CA GLY A 36 -13.68 -4.17 -11.53
C GLY A 36 -14.65 -5.01 -10.70
N VAL A 37 -14.34 -5.21 -9.42
CA VAL A 37 -15.21 -5.90 -8.45
C VAL A 37 -16.58 -5.24 -8.36
N GLN A 38 -16.66 -3.91 -8.25
CA GLN A 38 -17.93 -3.19 -8.24
C GLN A 38 -18.77 -3.48 -9.50
N LYS A 39 -18.16 -3.50 -10.68
CA LYS A 39 -18.86 -3.83 -11.94
C LYS A 39 -19.32 -5.28 -11.97
N LEU A 40 -18.54 -6.22 -11.44
CA LEU A 40 -18.94 -7.63 -11.37
C LEU A 40 -20.14 -7.78 -10.43
N ILE A 41 -20.09 -7.18 -9.24
CA ILE A 41 -21.21 -7.18 -8.29
C ILE A 41 -22.47 -6.59 -8.92
N ALA A 42 -22.36 -5.44 -9.60
CA ALA A 42 -23.49 -4.78 -10.24
C ALA A 42 -24.13 -5.59 -11.39
N LYS A 43 -23.42 -6.61 -11.90
CA LYS A 43 -23.87 -7.45 -13.02
C LYS A 43 -24.12 -8.91 -12.62
N ALA A 44 -23.91 -9.26 -11.35
CA ALA A 44 -24.09 -10.63 -10.86
C ALA A 44 -25.59 -11.00 -10.93
N ASP A 45 -25.88 -12.14 -11.52
CA ASP A 45 -27.25 -12.63 -11.75
C ASP A 45 -27.44 -14.03 -11.15
N ASP A 46 -26.41 -14.88 -11.20
CA ASP A 46 -26.42 -16.24 -10.64
C ASP A 46 -25.55 -16.34 -9.36
N PRO A 47 -25.93 -17.15 -8.36
CA PRO A 47 -25.08 -17.42 -7.19
C PRO A 47 -23.63 -17.82 -7.53
N ALA A 48 -23.38 -18.49 -8.66
CA ALA A 48 -22.04 -18.87 -9.12
C ALA A 48 -21.14 -17.66 -9.43
N ASP A 49 -21.69 -16.49 -9.79
CA ASP A 49 -20.92 -15.27 -10.03
C ASP A 49 -20.19 -14.79 -8.76
N CYS A 50 -20.73 -15.15 -7.57
CA CYS A 50 -20.16 -14.79 -6.29
C CYS A 50 -18.76 -15.41 -6.10
N GLU A 51 -18.49 -16.60 -6.65
CA GLU A 51 -17.19 -17.25 -6.52
C GLU A 51 -16.10 -16.45 -7.26
N GLY A 52 -16.40 -16.01 -8.49
CA GLY A 52 -15.52 -15.16 -9.28
C GLY A 52 -15.28 -13.80 -8.62
N ILE A 53 -16.33 -13.18 -8.07
CA ILE A 53 -16.22 -11.92 -7.31
C ILE A 53 -15.33 -12.11 -6.07
N ALA A 54 -15.54 -13.17 -5.30
CA ALA A 54 -14.73 -13.48 -4.12
C ALA A 54 -13.26 -13.68 -4.49
N GLN A 55 -12.98 -14.32 -5.62
CA GLN A 55 -11.62 -14.49 -6.13
C GLN A 55 -10.97 -13.13 -6.48
N GLN A 56 -11.70 -12.22 -7.13
CA GLN A 56 -11.19 -10.88 -7.45
C GLN A 56 -10.97 -10.03 -6.19
N MET A 57 -11.87 -10.11 -5.20
CA MET A 57 -11.70 -9.46 -3.91
C MET A 57 -10.46 -10.00 -3.17
N SER A 58 -10.26 -11.31 -3.17
CA SER A 58 -9.07 -11.95 -2.61
C SER A 58 -7.78 -11.47 -3.29
N ALA A 59 -7.79 -11.33 -4.62
CA ALA A 59 -6.66 -10.78 -5.36
C ALA A 59 -6.36 -9.32 -4.99
N ALA A 60 -7.39 -8.48 -4.86
CA ALA A 60 -7.24 -7.09 -4.42
C ALA A 60 -6.69 -6.99 -2.99
N ARG A 61 -7.18 -7.82 -2.07
CA ARG A 61 -6.66 -7.92 -0.69
C ARG A 61 -5.18 -8.28 -0.69
N LYS A 62 -4.79 -9.34 -1.40
CA LYS A 62 -3.38 -9.77 -1.48
C LYS A 62 -2.48 -8.71 -2.11
N ALA A 63 -2.97 -7.95 -3.07
CA ALA A 63 -2.24 -6.84 -3.66
C ALA A 63 -2.05 -5.68 -2.65
N LEU A 64 -3.08 -5.38 -1.85
CA LEU A 64 -3.00 -4.40 -0.77
C LEU A 64 -2.01 -4.83 0.31
N ASP A 65 -2.08 -6.09 0.77
CA ASP A 65 -1.16 -6.63 1.78
C ASP A 65 0.30 -6.54 1.32
N ARG A 66 0.57 -6.87 0.06
CA ARG A 66 1.91 -6.70 -0.53
C ARG A 66 2.36 -5.25 -0.53
N SER A 67 1.46 -4.32 -0.85
CA SER A 67 1.76 -2.89 -0.85
C SER A 67 2.00 -2.36 0.56
N PHE A 68 1.28 -2.89 1.55
CA PHE A 68 1.49 -2.61 2.96
C PHE A 68 2.88 -3.08 3.43
N VAL A 69 3.27 -4.31 3.11
CA VAL A 69 4.63 -4.82 3.42
C VAL A 69 5.72 -4.00 2.71
N THR A 70 5.49 -3.60 1.46
CA THR A 70 6.41 -2.69 0.74
C THR A 70 6.55 -1.36 1.47
N LEU A 71 5.46 -0.73 1.91
CA LEU A 71 5.50 0.52 2.69
C LEU A 71 6.36 0.37 3.97
N LEU A 72 6.16 -0.71 4.72
CA LEU A 72 6.93 -0.97 5.93
C LEU A 72 8.42 -1.16 5.62
N THR A 73 8.74 -1.95 4.60
CA THR A 73 10.12 -2.22 4.17
C THR A 73 10.81 -0.94 3.69
N ASP A 74 10.09 -0.11 2.93
CA ASP A 74 10.58 1.17 2.43
C ASP A 74 10.83 2.18 3.55
N SER A 75 9.96 2.17 4.57
CA SER A 75 10.16 2.97 5.78
C SER A 75 11.42 2.53 6.53
N VAL A 76 11.59 1.22 6.78
CA VAL A 76 12.76 0.67 7.47
C VAL A 76 14.06 1.05 6.75
N THR A 77 14.12 0.85 5.43
CA THR A 77 15.31 1.12 4.62
C THR A 77 15.65 2.61 4.56
N THR A 78 14.65 3.47 4.38
CA THR A 78 14.84 4.93 4.35
C THR A 78 15.41 5.45 5.67
N HIS A 79 14.83 5.00 6.77
CA HIS A 79 15.18 5.46 8.10
C HIS A 79 16.55 4.92 8.56
N ALA A 80 16.87 3.66 8.25
CA ALA A 80 18.19 3.10 8.54
C ALA A 80 19.32 3.81 7.76
N GLY A 81 19.05 4.27 6.54
CA GLY A 81 20.03 5.02 5.73
C GLY A 81 20.23 6.49 6.11
N GLN A 82 19.38 7.04 6.99
CA GLN A 82 19.40 8.46 7.37
C GLN A 82 19.95 8.73 8.79
N ALA A 83 20.12 7.69 9.61
CA ALA A 83 20.64 7.85 10.96
C ALA A 83 22.13 8.21 10.91
N THR A 84 22.48 9.37 11.49
CA THR A 84 23.87 9.86 11.55
C THR A 84 24.52 9.58 12.90
N THR A 85 23.71 9.33 13.93
CA THR A 85 24.16 8.96 15.26
C THR A 85 23.58 7.62 15.70
N ARG A 86 24.26 6.98 16.67
CA ARG A 86 23.76 5.75 17.31
C ARG A 86 22.40 5.96 17.99
N GLU A 87 22.20 7.14 18.59
CA GLU A 87 20.94 7.49 19.25
C GLU A 87 19.77 7.59 18.27
N GLU A 88 19.97 8.27 17.13
CA GLU A 88 18.99 8.36 16.05
C GLU A 88 18.62 6.99 15.49
N MET A 89 19.61 6.12 15.29
CA MET A 89 19.41 4.76 14.82
C MET A 89 18.55 3.94 15.80
N LEU A 90 18.80 4.07 17.11
CA LEU A 90 18.02 3.38 18.15
C LEU A 90 16.58 3.87 18.21
N ILE A 91 16.37 5.20 18.23
CA ILE A 91 15.02 5.80 18.23
C ILE A 91 14.24 5.37 16.98
N SER A 92 14.90 5.40 15.82
CA SER A 92 14.30 4.99 14.56
C SER A 92 13.92 3.51 14.55
N SER A 93 14.81 2.65 15.03
CA SER A 93 14.56 1.21 15.13
C SER A 93 13.38 0.92 16.06
N GLN A 94 13.30 1.61 17.20
CA GLN A 94 12.18 1.47 18.14
C GLN A 94 10.84 1.90 17.51
N ARG A 95 10.81 3.00 16.77
CA ARG A 95 9.60 3.46 16.06
C ARG A 95 9.12 2.44 15.04
N LEU A 96 10.06 1.83 14.30
CA LEU A 96 9.74 0.80 13.31
C LEU A 96 9.21 -0.47 13.98
N ALA A 97 9.81 -0.90 15.09
CA ALA A 97 9.32 -2.04 15.87
C ALA A 97 7.88 -1.83 16.35
N THR A 98 7.58 -0.66 16.94
CA THR A 98 6.21 -0.32 17.37
C THR A 98 5.22 -0.27 16.21
N LEU A 99 5.66 0.21 15.03
CA LEU A 99 4.81 0.20 13.84
C LEU A 99 4.50 -1.23 13.40
N LEU A 100 5.49 -2.13 13.40
CA LEU A 100 5.30 -3.54 13.07
C LEU A 100 4.37 -4.24 14.06
N GLU A 101 4.56 -4.04 15.36
CA GLU A 101 3.68 -4.59 16.41
C GLU A 101 2.23 -4.15 16.25
N LYS A 102 1.99 -2.90 15.84
CA LYS A 102 0.63 -2.38 15.65
C LYS A 102 -0.14 -3.09 14.52
N PHE A 103 0.58 -3.66 13.56
CA PHE A 103 -0.01 -4.25 12.35
C PHE A 103 0.31 -5.73 12.16
N ALA A 104 0.95 -6.36 13.15
CA ALA A 104 1.11 -7.81 13.27
C ALA A 104 -0.14 -8.43 13.91
#